data_AF-A0A2H0KJ60-F1
#
_entry.id   AF-A0A2H0KJ60-F1
#
_cell.length_a   1.000
_cell.length_b   1.000
_cell.length_c   1.000
_cell.angle_alpha   90.00
_cell.angle_beta   90.00
_cell.angle_gamma   90.00
#
_symmetry.space_group_name_H-M   'P 1'
#
loop_
_entity.id
_entity.type
_entity.pdbx_description
1 polymer ?
#
loop_
_entity_poly.entity_id
_entity_poly.type
_entity_poly.pdbx_seq_one_letter_code
_entity_poly.pdbx_strand_id
1 'polypeptide(L)'
;GLGLLFGTIIGGLTAFFFSPTSGPENQKMVTKKIKELEKLLADSDLEKKVKEIFGEATEEATAVYKKAKKEFIKTLAEAKGTIESLDKEKVSEVAHETVEILKKEVKHEGKEMEKLKTELAKEWKKLSSKPKA
;
A
#
# COMPACT_ATOMS: atom_id res chain seq x y z
N GLY A 1 5.41 12.76 7.99
CA GLY A 1 6.05 12.10 6.84
C GLY A 1 5.13 11.06 6.25
N LEU A 2 5.02 11.01 4.93
CA LEU A 2 4.06 10.18 4.18
C LEU A 2 4.06 8.69 4.57
N GLY A 3 5.22 8.12 4.89
CA GLY A 3 5.34 6.71 5.30
C GLY A 3 4.69 6.40 6.66
N LEU A 4 4.69 7.34 7.61
CA LEU A 4 4.00 7.18 8.90
C LEU A 4 2.47 7.24 8.69
N LEU A 5 2.03 8.17 7.85
CA LEU A 5 0.62 8.41 7.54
C LEU A 5 0.01 7.23 6.77
N PHE A 6 0.69 6.74 5.73
CA PHE A 6 0.33 5.50 5.07
C PHE A 6 0.33 4.32 6.05
N GLY A 7 1.29 4.34 6.95
CA GLY A 7 1.36 3.46 8.09
C GLY A 7 0.08 3.36 8.90
N THR A 8 -0.47 4.49 9.31
CA THR A 8 -1.72 4.53 10.09
C THR A 8 -2.94 3.98 9.33
N ILE A 9 -2.98 4.14 8.01
CA ILE A 9 -4.04 3.57 7.17
C ILE A 9 -3.99 2.05 7.22
N ILE A 10 -2.79 1.49 7.01
CA ILE A 10 -2.55 0.05 7.02
C ILE A 10 -2.72 -0.54 8.43
N GLY A 11 -2.26 0.16 9.47
CA GLY A 11 -2.49 -0.21 10.87
C GLY A 11 -3.99 -0.24 11.24
N GLY A 12 -4.77 0.70 10.70
CA GLY A 12 -6.22 0.69 10.85
C GLY A 12 -6.90 -0.45 10.10
N LEU A 13 -6.36 -0.83 8.93
CA LEU A 13 -6.85 -1.99 8.16
C LEU A 13 -6.53 -3.30 8.86
N THR A 14 -5.35 -3.47 9.45
CA THR A 14 -5.01 -4.68 10.23
C THR A 14 -5.94 -4.90 11.40
N ALA A 15 -6.17 -3.89 12.24
CA ALA A 15 -7.14 -3.99 13.34
C ALA A 15 -8.54 -4.41 12.86
N PHE A 16 -8.93 -3.96 11.66
CA PHE A 16 -10.18 -4.34 11.04
C PHE A 16 -10.16 -5.71 10.34
N PHE A 17 -8.99 -6.17 9.91
CA PHE A 17 -8.83 -7.52 9.37
C PHE A 17 -9.00 -8.59 10.44
N PHE A 18 -8.62 -8.28 11.67
CA PHE A 18 -8.92 -9.09 12.85
C PHE A 18 -10.37 -8.97 13.35
N SER A 19 -11.20 -8.11 12.74
CA SER A 19 -12.63 -8.00 13.04
C SER A 19 -13.44 -8.92 12.13
N PRO A 20 -14.51 -9.59 12.62
CA PRO A 20 -15.34 -10.55 11.86
C PRO A 20 -16.19 -9.92 10.74
N THR A 21 -15.93 -8.67 10.38
CA THR A 21 -16.65 -7.88 9.39
C THR A 21 -16.37 -8.37 7.97
N SER A 22 -17.42 -8.89 7.32
CA SER A 22 -17.40 -9.45 5.97
C SER A 22 -18.36 -8.69 5.04
N GLY A 23 -18.14 -8.77 3.72
CA GLY A 23 -19.11 -8.27 2.74
C GLY A 23 -19.16 -6.73 2.59
N PRO A 24 -20.35 -6.10 2.48
CA PRO A 24 -20.50 -4.68 2.14
C PRO A 24 -19.80 -3.70 3.10
N GLU A 25 -19.70 -4.04 4.38
CA GLU A 25 -19.00 -3.21 5.37
C GLU A 25 -17.48 -3.19 5.14
N ASN A 26 -16.91 -4.32 4.69
CA ASN A 26 -15.51 -4.41 4.29
C ASN A 26 -15.23 -3.46 3.11
N GLN A 27 -16.07 -3.49 2.08
CA GLN A 27 -15.92 -2.61 0.91
C GLN A 27 -16.05 -1.12 1.25
N LYS A 28 -17.01 -0.74 2.09
CA LYS A 28 -17.16 0.64 2.58
C LYS A 28 -15.91 1.11 3.31
N MET A 29 -15.32 0.26 4.15
CA MET A 29 -14.12 0.62 4.89
C MET A 29 -12.88 0.74 4.00
N VAL A 30 -12.67 -0.20 3.09
CA VAL A 30 -11.59 -0.12 2.09
C VAL A 30 -11.70 1.17 1.30
N THR A 31 -12.91 1.52 0.84
CA THR A 31 -13.16 2.78 0.14
C THR A 31 -12.83 4.00 1.01
N LYS A 32 -13.20 3.98 2.29
CA LYS A 32 -12.85 5.06 3.23
C LYS A 32 -11.34 5.20 3.40
N LYS A 33 -10.62 4.08 3.53
CA LYS A 33 -9.15 4.05 3.69
C LYS A 33 -8.43 4.51 2.42
N ILE A 34 -8.95 4.18 1.24
CA ILE A 34 -8.47 4.72 -0.04
C ILE A 34 -8.70 6.24 -0.11
N LYS A 35 -9.85 6.76 0.34
CA LYS A 35 -10.08 8.21 0.39
C LYS A 35 -9.18 8.93 1.39
N GLU A 36 -8.92 8.32 2.54
CA GLU A 36 -7.93 8.81 3.50
C GLU A 36 -6.53 8.85 2.86
N LEU A 37 -6.16 7.78 2.14
CA LEU A 37 -4.91 7.72 1.39
C LEU A 37 -4.78 8.87 0.39
N GLU A 38 -5.81 9.11 -0.42
CA GLU A 38 -5.81 10.17 -1.43
C GLU A 38 -5.54 11.55 -0.83
N LYS A 39 -6.13 11.83 0.35
CA LYS A 39 -5.89 13.09 1.07
C LYS A 39 -4.45 13.20 1.55
N LEU A 40 -3.86 12.11 2.03
CA LEU A 40 -2.48 12.09 2.50
C LEU A 40 -1.47 12.18 1.34
N LEU A 41 -1.81 11.59 0.19
CA LEU A 41 -1.04 11.69 -1.05
C LEU A 41 -1.19 13.07 -1.75
N ALA A 42 -1.92 14.02 -1.16
CA ALA A 42 -1.90 15.41 -1.60
C ALA A 42 -0.75 16.22 -0.96
N ASP A 43 0.03 15.61 -0.06
CA ASP A 43 1.10 16.26 0.68
C ASP A 43 2.43 16.31 -0.11
N SER A 44 3.23 17.34 0.20
CA SER A 44 4.53 17.70 -0.37
C SER A 44 5.60 16.60 -0.32
N ASP A 45 5.51 15.64 0.61
CA ASP A 45 6.43 14.51 0.71
C ASP A 45 6.25 13.47 -0.42
N LEU A 46 5.14 13.53 -1.16
CA LEU A 46 4.88 12.64 -2.29
C LEU A 46 5.94 12.78 -3.39
N GLU A 47 6.29 14.00 -3.77
CA GLU A 47 7.23 14.25 -4.85
C GLU A 47 8.60 13.61 -4.57
N LYS A 48 9.07 13.72 -3.33
CA LYS A 48 10.33 13.09 -2.87
C LYS A 48 10.27 11.58 -3.01
N LYS A 49 9.17 10.97 -2.58
CA LYS A 49 8.98 9.51 -2.64
C LYS A 49 8.93 8.99 -4.08
N VAL A 50 8.26 9.73 -4.96
CA VAL A 50 8.21 9.39 -6.39
C VAL A 50 9.60 9.49 -7.00
N LYS A 51 10.35 10.57 -6.73
CA LYS A 51 11.76 10.73 -7.19
C LYS A 51 12.68 9.63 -6.66
N GLU A 52 12.56 9.20 -5.42
CA GLU A 52 13.38 8.10 -4.87
C GLU A 52 13.19 6.77 -5.64
N ILE A 53 11.95 6.50 -6.07
CA ILE A 53 11.57 5.24 -6.73
C ILE A 53 11.87 5.31 -8.23
N PHE A 54 11.33 6.33 -8.90
CA PHE A 54 11.31 6.48 -10.35
C PHE A 54 12.40 7.42 -10.89
N GLY A 55 13.22 8.01 -10.01
CA GLY A 55 14.25 9.00 -10.39
C GLY A 55 13.68 10.40 -10.62
N GLU A 56 12.47 10.50 -11.16
CA GLU A 56 11.78 11.76 -11.45
C GLU A 56 10.33 11.73 -10.97
N ALA A 57 9.81 12.89 -10.53
CA ALA A 57 8.41 13.05 -10.16
C ALA A 57 7.60 13.61 -11.32
N THR A 58 7.46 12.82 -12.37
CA THR A 58 6.55 13.12 -13.47
C THR A 58 5.10 12.86 -13.06
N GLU A 59 4.14 13.40 -13.82
CA GLU A 59 2.71 13.10 -13.59
C GLU A 59 2.44 11.59 -13.70
N GLU A 60 3.08 10.92 -14.65
CA GLU A 60 3.00 9.46 -14.83
C GLU A 60 3.53 8.71 -13.61
N ALA A 61 4.77 8.97 -13.19
CA ALA A 61 5.39 8.31 -12.04
C ALA A 61 4.58 8.55 -10.75
N THR A 62 4.04 9.75 -10.60
CA THR A 62 3.17 10.11 -9.49
C THR A 62 1.84 9.34 -9.54
N ALA A 63 1.24 9.20 -10.71
CA ALA A 63 0.02 8.43 -10.90
C ALA A 63 0.26 6.94 -10.62
N VAL A 64 1.38 6.36 -11.10
CA VAL A 64 1.77 4.97 -10.83
C VAL A 64 1.94 4.74 -9.33
N TYR A 65 2.66 5.62 -8.63
CA TYR A 65 2.84 5.51 -7.18
C TYR A 65 1.52 5.59 -6.41
N LYS A 66 0.65 6.55 -6.76
CA LYS A 66 -0.69 6.66 -6.16
C LYS A 66 -1.52 5.40 -6.41
N LYS A 67 -1.50 4.88 -7.64
CA LYS A 67 -2.22 3.65 -8.01
C LYS A 67 -1.70 2.46 -7.21
N ALA A 68 -0.38 2.32 -7.07
CA ALA A 68 0.25 1.27 -6.29
C ALA A 68 -0.22 1.23 -4.85
N LYS A 69 -0.25 2.39 -4.17
CA LYS A 69 -0.71 2.45 -2.79
C LYS A 69 -2.19 2.09 -2.63
N LYS A 70 -3.04 2.49 -3.59
CA LYS A 70 -4.47 2.13 -3.58
C LYS A 70 -4.67 0.65 -3.82
N GLU A 71 -3.97 0.11 -4.81
CA GLU A 71 -4.10 -1.30 -5.19
C GLU A 71 -3.58 -2.21 -4.08
N PHE A 72 -2.45 -1.85 -3.46
CA PHE A 72 -1.92 -2.54 -2.28
C PHE A 72 -2.95 -2.64 -1.14
N ILE A 73 -3.69 -1.56 -0.85
CA ILE A 73 -4.76 -1.56 0.15
C ILE A 73 -5.90 -2.51 -0.25
N LYS A 74 -6.29 -2.54 -1.53
CA LYS A 74 -7.36 -3.42 -2.01
C LYS A 74 -6.94 -4.88 -1.94
N THR A 75 -5.76 -5.22 -2.46
CA THR A 75 -5.24 -6.58 -2.46
C THR A 75 -5.06 -7.09 -1.02
N LEU A 76 -4.59 -6.25 -0.10
CA LEU A 76 -4.57 -6.57 1.34
C LEU A 76 -5.98 -6.89 1.89
N ALA A 77 -7.01 -6.20 1.39
CA ALA A 77 -8.38 -6.39 1.84
C ALA A 77 -9.11 -7.57 1.21
N GLU A 78 -8.72 -7.97 0.01
CA GLU A 78 -9.18 -9.18 -0.65
C GLU A 78 -8.52 -10.42 -0.04
N ALA A 79 -7.24 -10.29 0.34
CA ALA A 79 -6.52 -11.32 1.08
C ALA A 79 -7.15 -11.65 2.45
N LYS A 80 -8.05 -10.81 2.98
CA LYS A 80 -8.85 -11.06 4.20
C LYS A 80 -9.61 -12.40 4.17
N GLY A 81 -9.92 -12.94 3.00
CA GLY A 81 -10.58 -14.26 2.86
C GLY A 81 -9.77 -15.46 3.38
N THR A 82 -8.47 -15.30 3.62
CA THR A 82 -7.54 -16.42 3.92
C THR A 82 -6.66 -16.20 5.15
N ILE A 83 -6.87 -15.14 5.95
CA ILE A 83 -5.81 -14.65 6.84
C ILE A 83 -6.29 -14.29 8.26
N GLU A 84 -6.09 -15.23 9.19
CA GLU A 84 -6.00 -14.93 10.64
C GLU A 84 -4.60 -14.39 11.04
N SER A 85 -3.65 -14.23 10.10
CA SER A 85 -2.31 -13.67 10.37
C SER A 85 -1.65 -13.06 9.11
N LEU A 86 -1.70 -11.73 8.95
CA LEU A 86 -0.90 -11.03 7.95
C LEU A 86 0.55 -10.98 8.44
N ASP A 87 1.30 -12.04 8.19
CA ASP A 87 2.73 -12.11 8.45
C ASP A 87 3.54 -11.37 7.37
N LYS A 88 4.87 -11.34 7.55
CA LYS A 88 5.80 -10.66 6.65
C LYS A 88 5.80 -11.28 5.24
N GLU A 89 5.57 -12.58 5.11
CA GLU A 89 5.61 -13.29 3.83
C GLU A 89 4.37 -12.94 3.01
N LYS A 90 3.18 -12.99 3.62
CA LYS A 90 1.93 -12.61 2.94
C LYS A 90 1.92 -11.16 2.46
N VAL A 91 2.51 -10.26 3.23
CA VAL A 91 2.60 -8.85 2.83
C VAL A 91 3.58 -8.69 1.66
N SER A 92 4.68 -9.44 1.68
CA SER A 92 5.62 -9.45 0.56
C SER A 92 4.97 -9.99 -0.71
N GLU A 93 4.10 -10.99 -0.57
CA GLU A 93 3.30 -11.56 -1.66
C GLU A 93 2.30 -10.52 -2.20
N VAL A 94 1.53 -9.87 -1.34
CA VAL A 94 0.59 -8.81 -1.75
C VAL A 94 1.32 -7.63 -2.41
N ALA A 95 2.51 -7.26 -1.92
CA ALA A 95 3.33 -6.22 -2.55
C ALA A 95 3.84 -6.66 -3.93
N HIS A 96 4.18 -7.94 -4.09
CA HIS A 96 4.56 -8.51 -5.37
C HIS A 96 3.38 -8.52 -6.35
N GLU A 97 2.22 -9.04 -5.94
CA GLU A 97 0.99 -9.06 -6.75
C GLU A 97 0.58 -7.66 -7.20
N THR A 98 0.62 -6.68 -6.29
CA THR A 98 0.35 -5.27 -6.60
C THR A 98 1.25 -4.78 -7.74
N VAL A 99 2.53 -5.10 -7.68
CA VAL A 99 3.50 -4.69 -8.70
C VAL A 99 3.29 -5.46 -10.00
N GLU A 100 2.95 -6.75 -9.96
CA GLU A 100 2.62 -7.53 -11.15
C GLU A 100 1.34 -7.03 -11.85
N ILE A 101 0.34 -6.58 -11.10
CA ILE A 101 -0.85 -5.91 -11.64
C ILE A 101 -0.43 -4.63 -12.36
N LEU A 102 0.38 -3.79 -11.70
CA LEU A 102 0.82 -2.52 -12.28
C LEU A 102 1.68 -2.72 -13.53
N LYS A 103 2.60 -3.68 -13.55
CA LYS A 103 3.42 -4.00 -14.73
C LYS A 103 2.58 -4.32 -15.97
N LYS A 104 1.38 -4.90 -15.80
CA LYS A 104 0.46 -5.17 -16.91
C LYS A 104 -0.24 -3.92 -17.44
N GLU A 105 -0.29 -2.86 -16.65
CA GLU A 105 -1.06 -1.64 -16.94
C GLU A 105 -0.18 -0.44 -17.30
N VAL A 106 1.08 -0.42 -16.85
CA VAL A 106 2.02 0.68 -17.08
C VAL A 106 3.30 0.18 -17.73
N LYS A 107 3.94 1.01 -18.56
CA LYS A 107 5.19 0.67 -19.27
C LYS A 107 6.45 0.74 -18.39
N HIS A 108 6.27 0.80 -17.07
CA HIS A 108 7.37 0.81 -16.12
C HIS A 108 7.77 -0.61 -15.78
N GLU A 109 9.01 -0.98 -16.10
CA GLU A 109 9.55 -2.33 -15.86
C GLU A 109 10.91 -2.27 -15.15
N GLY A 110 11.35 -3.42 -14.64
CA GLY A 110 12.68 -3.57 -14.06
C GLY A 110 12.86 -2.90 -12.68
N LYS A 111 13.89 -2.06 -12.54
CA LYS A 111 14.40 -1.59 -11.23
C LYS A 111 13.40 -0.72 -10.45
N GLU A 112 12.58 0.06 -11.13
CA GLU A 112 11.60 0.96 -10.51
C GLU A 112 10.49 0.18 -9.82
N MET A 113 10.00 -0.87 -10.48
CA MET A 113 8.97 -1.77 -9.95
C MET A 113 9.50 -2.58 -8.76
N GLU A 114 10.76 -2.99 -8.79
CA GLU A 114 11.41 -3.64 -7.65
C GLU A 114 11.59 -2.69 -6.45
N LYS A 115 11.93 -1.42 -6.71
CA LYS A 115 11.97 -0.38 -5.67
C LYS A 115 10.59 -0.11 -5.09
N LEU A 116 9.56 -0.04 -5.94
CA LEU A 116 8.17 0.17 -5.52
C LEU A 116 7.68 -0.98 -4.63
N LYS A 117 7.92 -2.23 -5.05
CA LYS A 117 7.65 -3.43 -4.24
C LYS A 117 8.31 -3.33 -2.86
N THR A 118 9.59 -2.96 -2.87
CA THR A 118 10.39 -2.82 -1.65
C THR A 118 9.86 -1.72 -0.74
N GLU A 119 9.44 -0.58 -1.28
CA GLU A 119 8.89 0.53 -0.49
C GLU A 119 7.56 0.13 0.15
N LEU A 120 6.65 -0.50 -0.60
CA LEU A 120 5.36 -1.00 -0.09
C LEU A 120 5.57 -1.98 1.08
N ALA A 121 6.48 -2.95 0.92
CA ALA A 121 6.81 -3.91 1.96
C ALA A 121 7.50 -3.27 3.18
N LYS A 122 8.38 -2.29 2.97
CA LYS A 122 9.04 -1.53 4.05
C LYS A 122 8.04 -0.72 4.86
N GLU A 123 7.10 -0.06 4.18
CA GLU A 123 6.06 0.73 4.85
C GLU A 123 5.18 -0.15 5.73
N TRP A 124 4.85 -1.36 5.29
CA TRP A 124 4.19 -2.34 6.16
C TRP A 124 5.07 -2.78 7.34
N LYS A 125 6.34 -3.14 7.09
CA LYS A 125 7.24 -3.66 8.13
C LYS A 125 7.38 -2.68 9.29
N LYS A 126 7.42 -1.38 9.01
CA LYS A 126 7.46 -0.32 10.04
C LYS A 126 6.25 -0.34 10.99
N LEU A 127 5.16 -0.98 10.61
CA LEU A 127 3.91 -1.06 11.36
C LEU A 127 3.75 -2.38 12.07
N SER A 128 4.15 -3.48 11.42
CA SER A 128 4.15 -4.81 12.04
C SER A 128 5.25 -4.94 13.08
N SER A 129 6.33 -4.15 12.97
CA SER A 129 7.24 -3.91 14.08
C SER A 129 6.54 -3.01 15.12
N LYS A 130 5.83 -3.61 16.07
CA LYS A 130 5.36 -2.93 17.29
C LYS A 130 6.48 -2.01 17.84
N PRO A 131 6.19 -0.78 18.30
CA PRO A 131 6.90 -0.32 19.48
C PRO A 131 6.54 -1.33 20.58
N LYS A 132 7.51 -2.11 21.07
CA LYS A 132 7.33 -2.77 22.36
C LYS A 132 6.98 -1.66 23.35
N ALA A 133 5.76 -1.69 23.86
CA ALA A 133 5.42 -1.01 25.11
C ALA A 133 6.30 -1.59 26.22
#